data_AF-A0A2W5QKC1-F1
#
_entry.id   AF-A0A2W5QKC1-F1
#
_cell.length_a   1.000
_cell.length_b   1.000
_cell.length_c   1.000
_cell.angle_alpha   90.00
_cell.angle_beta   90.00
_cell.angle_gamma   90.00
#
_symmetry.space_group_name_H-M   'P 1'
#
loop_
_entity.id
_entity.type
_entity.pdbx_description
1 polymer ?
#
loop_
_entity_poly.entity_id
_entity_poly.type
_entity_poly.pdbx_seq_one_letter_code
_entity_poly.pdbx_strand_id
1 'polypeptide(L)'
;MGKLGIVLIWEKALPSMKVDGAIFQMRTGHVVIALSLRYSRLDNFWFTLLHELAHAALHADQLEQPILDDLDITAESLIERQADKLASDSLIPRNEWRSCAARYSNSTDDILAFAKHLGIAPQCVAGRLQREQNRYDLFSKIINEFDVRKILNGN
;
A
#
# COMPACT_ATOMS: atom_id res chain seq x y z
N MET A 1 19.15 16.60 16.36
CA MET A 1 18.55 15.27 16.17
C MET A 1 18.09 15.17 14.73
N GLY A 2 18.83 14.42 13.90
CA GLY A 2 18.47 14.26 12.48
C GLY A 2 17.18 13.47 12.38
N LYS A 3 16.18 14.02 11.67
CA LYS A 3 14.98 13.32 11.22
C LYS A 3 15.41 12.00 10.58
N LEU A 4 14.74 10.89 10.89
CA LEU A 4 14.87 9.64 10.15
C LEU A 4 14.68 9.95 8.66
N GLY A 5 15.77 9.99 7.90
CA GLY A 5 15.73 10.19 6.47
C GLY A 5 15.22 8.90 5.84
N ILE A 6 14.04 8.94 5.23
CA ILE A 6 13.50 7.85 4.43
C ILE A 6 13.89 8.10 2.99
N VAL A 7 14.66 7.19 2.42
CA VAL A 7 14.99 7.17 0.99
C VAL A 7 13.94 6.30 0.31
N LEU A 8 13.06 6.91 -0.48
CA LEU A 8 12.11 6.18 -1.30
C LEU A 8 12.71 5.97 -2.70
N ILE A 9 12.82 4.72 -3.11
CA ILE A 9 13.19 4.33 -4.46
C ILE A 9 12.06 3.50 -5.08
N TRP A 10 11.88 3.65 -6.39
CA TRP A 10 11.03 2.75 -7.16
C TRP A 10 11.82 2.24 -8.35
N GLU A 11 11.79 0.94 -8.56
CA GLU A 11 12.48 0.28 -9.66
C GLU A 11 11.56 -0.77 -10.24
N LYS A 12 11.63 -1.01 -11.54
CA LYS A 12 10.77 -2.02 -12.16
C LYS A 12 11.17 -3.39 -11.64
N ALA A 13 10.20 -4.11 -11.05
CA ALA A 13 10.38 -5.50 -10.62
C ALA A 13 11.05 -6.35 -11.72
N LEU A 14 12.08 -7.12 -11.35
CA LEU A 14 12.55 -8.20 -12.21
C LEU A 14 11.40 -9.20 -12.40
N PRO A 15 11.15 -9.72 -13.61
CA PRO A 15 9.97 -10.55 -13.90
C PRO A 15 9.75 -11.78 -13.00
N SER A 16 10.79 -12.24 -12.30
CA SER A 16 10.79 -13.40 -11.42
C SER A 16 10.67 -13.09 -9.92
N MET A 17 10.66 -11.81 -9.51
CA MET A 17 10.49 -11.44 -8.10
C MET A 17 9.00 -11.22 -7.79
N LYS A 18 8.51 -11.90 -6.75
CA LYS A 18 7.15 -11.74 -6.20
C LYS A 18 7.06 -10.62 -5.16
N VAL A 19 8.02 -9.70 -5.14
CA VAL A 19 8.15 -8.68 -4.13
C VAL A 19 7.49 -7.39 -4.63
N ASP A 20 6.49 -6.89 -3.91
CA ASP A 20 5.79 -5.64 -4.24
C ASP A 20 6.49 -4.42 -3.61
N GLY A 21 6.98 -4.58 -2.37
CA GLY A 21 7.85 -3.62 -1.71
C GLY A 21 8.95 -4.30 -0.86
N ALA A 22 9.92 -3.50 -0.42
CA ALA A 22 10.89 -3.92 0.58
C ALA A 22 11.36 -2.74 1.41
N ILE A 23 11.68 -3.00 2.67
CA ILE A 23 12.24 -2.00 3.58
C ILE A 23 13.46 -2.54 4.32
N PHE A 24 14.48 -1.69 4.46
CA PHE A 24 15.69 -2.02 5.20
C PHE A 24 16.41 -0.76 5.69
N GLN A 25 17.21 -0.89 6.74
CA GLN A 25 18.08 0.18 7.21
C GLN A 25 19.49 0.02 6.64
N MET A 26 20.03 1.08 6.04
CA MET A 26 21.43 1.12 5.62
C MET A 26 22.35 1.21 6.84
N ARG A 27 23.61 0.77 6.70
CA ARG A 27 24.67 0.95 7.73
C ARG A 27 24.90 2.42 8.12
N THR A 28 24.49 3.36 7.27
CA THR A 28 24.54 4.81 7.53
C THR A 28 23.40 5.31 8.42
N GLY A 29 22.45 4.45 8.80
CA GLY A 29 21.28 4.76 9.63
C GLY A 29 20.03 5.18 8.86
N HIS A 30 20.12 5.38 7.54
CA HIS A 30 18.98 5.76 6.69
C HIS A 30 18.07 4.56 6.42
N VAL A 31 16.76 4.77 6.45
CA VAL A 31 15.77 3.75 6.06
C VAL A 31 15.51 3.88 4.57
N VAL A 32 15.57 2.78 3.85
CA VAL A 32 15.27 2.71 2.42
C VAL A 32 13.97 1.94 2.25
N ILE A 33 13.03 2.53 1.50
CA ILE A 33 11.82 1.87 1.02
C ILE A 33 11.96 1.71 -0.49
N ALA A 34 11.87 0.46 -0.96
CA ALA A 34 11.90 0.12 -2.36
C ALA A 34 10.52 -0.37 -2.82
N LEU A 35 9.99 0.20 -3.88
CA LEU A 35 8.73 -0.22 -4.49
C LEU A 35 8.99 -0.81 -5.86
N SER A 36 8.48 -2.02 -6.11
CA SER A 36 8.72 -2.73 -7.37
C SER A 36 7.80 -2.28 -8.51
N LEU A 37 6.73 -1.57 -8.16
CA LEU A 37 5.65 -1.13 -9.06
C LEU A 37 5.13 -2.27 -9.95
N ARG A 38 5.13 -3.52 -9.47
CA ARG A 38 4.68 -4.71 -10.21
C ARG A 38 3.27 -4.56 -10.76
N TYR A 39 2.40 -3.92 -10.00
CA TYR A 39 1.12 -3.40 -10.47
C TYR A 39 1.19 -1.88 -10.57
N SER A 40 0.87 -1.31 -11.73
CA SER A 40 0.83 0.15 -11.94
C SER A 40 -0.40 0.84 -11.33
N ARG A 41 -1.16 0.12 -10.51
CA ARG A 41 -2.39 0.54 -9.87
C ARG A 41 -2.10 1.52 -8.74
N LEU A 42 -2.85 2.63 -8.70
CA LEU A 42 -2.68 3.67 -7.68
C LEU A 42 -3.02 3.18 -6.27
N ASP A 43 -4.03 2.32 -6.12
CA ASP A 43 -4.39 1.72 -4.84
C ASP A 43 -3.30 0.77 -4.33
N ASN A 44 -2.71 -0.03 -5.23
CA ASN A 44 -1.60 -0.92 -4.88
C ASN A 44 -0.38 -0.11 -4.43
N PHE A 45 0.01 0.93 -5.17
CA PHE A 45 1.13 1.79 -4.82
C PHE A 45 0.99 2.37 -3.40
N TRP A 46 -0.15 3.00 -3.10
CA TRP A 46 -0.36 3.60 -1.79
C TRP A 46 -0.43 2.56 -0.67
N PHE A 47 -1.04 1.41 -0.91
CA PHE A 47 -1.08 0.35 0.08
C PHE A 47 0.32 -0.20 0.38
N THR A 48 1.09 -0.57 -0.65
CA THR A 48 2.47 -1.08 -0.48
C THR A 48 3.35 -0.05 0.23
N LEU A 49 3.34 1.23 -0.18
CA LEU A 49 4.12 2.25 0.50
C LEU A 49 3.77 2.38 1.99
N LEU A 50 2.49 2.35 2.32
CA LEU A 50 2.04 2.42 3.72
C LEU A 50 2.34 1.13 4.50
N HIS A 51 2.38 -0.01 3.83
CA HIS A 51 2.79 -1.30 4.39
C HIS A 51 4.27 -1.25 4.81
N GLU A 52 5.16 -0.81 3.91
CA GLU A 52 6.57 -0.62 4.25
C GLU A 52 6.77 0.38 5.39
N LEU A 53 6.05 1.50 5.35
CA LEU A 53 6.08 2.48 6.44
C LEU A 53 5.57 1.91 7.77
N ALA A 54 4.61 0.98 7.73
CA ALA A 54 4.13 0.29 8.91
C ALA A 54 5.19 -0.64 9.51
N HIS A 55 5.98 -1.33 8.67
CA HIS A 55 7.16 -2.05 9.14
C HIS A 55 8.17 -1.12 9.81
N ALA A 56 8.47 0.04 9.22
CA ALA A 56 9.33 1.02 9.88
C ALA A 56 8.76 1.55 11.20
N ALA A 57 7.44 1.68 11.32
CA ALA A 57 6.81 2.19 12.54
C ALA A 57 6.72 1.15 13.65
N LEU A 58 6.47 -0.11 13.33
CA LEU A 58 6.18 -1.17 14.30
C LEU A 58 7.35 -2.12 14.55
N HIS A 59 8.27 -2.23 13.59
CA HIS A 59 9.30 -3.27 13.51
C HIS A 59 10.68 -2.70 13.13
N ALA A 60 10.95 -1.45 13.53
CA ALA A 60 12.20 -0.74 13.20
C ALA A 60 13.46 -1.51 13.65
N ASP A 61 13.38 -2.21 14.77
CA ASP A 61 14.44 -3.05 15.35
C ASP A 61 14.78 -4.28 14.50
N GLN A 62 13.90 -4.65 13.57
CA GLN A 62 14.06 -5.82 12.69
C GLN A 62 14.56 -5.43 11.29
N LEU A 63 14.75 -4.13 11.01
CA LEU A 63 15.20 -3.62 9.71
C LEU A 63 16.71 -3.75 9.45
N GLU A 64 17.48 -4.29 10.41
CA GLU A 64 18.90 -4.62 10.20
C GLU A 64 19.09 -5.74 9.16
N GLN A 65 18.06 -6.57 8.96
CA GLN A 65 17.94 -7.49 7.84
C GLN A 65 16.79 -7.02 6.93
N PRO A 66 16.90 -7.14 5.59
CA PRO A 66 15.81 -6.78 4.70
C PRO A 66 14.57 -7.61 5.01
N ILE A 67 13.44 -6.93 5.29
CA ILE A 67 12.14 -7.58 5.34
C ILE A 67 11.64 -7.66 3.89
N LEU A 68 11.32 -8.87 3.44
CA LEU A 68 10.80 -9.15 2.11
C LEU A 68 9.35 -9.66 2.24
N ASP A 69 8.44 -9.06 1.49
CA ASP A 69 6.98 -9.32 1.48
C ASP A 69 6.51 -10.77 1.17
N ASP A 70 7.39 -11.76 1.06
CA ASP A 70 6.99 -13.15 0.75
C ASP A 70 8.03 -14.15 1.29
N LEU A 71 7.72 -14.90 2.37
CA LEU A 71 8.10 -16.32 2.59
C LEU A 71 7.71 -16.93 3.97
N ASP A 72 6.42 -17.12 4.21
CA ASP A 72 5.87 -18.31 4.91
C ASP A 72 6.60 -18.86 6.17
N ILE A 73 6.68 -18.06 7.24
CA ILE A 73 6.95 -18.54 8.61
C ILE A 73 5.92 -17.94 9.59
N THR A 74 5.37 -18.74 10.50
CA THR A 74 4.28 -18.32 11.42
C THR A 74 4.51 -17.01 12.20
N ALA A 75 5.76 -16.65 12.53
CA ALA A 75 6.11 -15.38 13.15
C ALA A 75 6.09 -14.20 12.16
N GLU A 76 6.56 -14.39 10.93
CA GLU A 76 6.40 -13.42 9.83
C GLU A 76 4.91 -13.13 9.62
N SER A 77 4.04 -14.15 9.72
CA SER A 77 2.59 -13.93 9.58
C SER A 77 1.99 -12.94 10.58
N LEU A 78 2.58 -12.75 11.77
CA LEU A 78 2.08 -11.78 12.75
C LEU A 78 2.55 -10.37 12.42
N ILE A 79 3.83 -10.21 12.04
CA ILE A 79 4.45 -8.95 11.63
C ILE A 79 3.70 -8.41 10.41
N GLU A 80 3.55 -9.24 9.37
CA GLU A 80 2.81 -8.91 8.16
C GLU A 80 1.37 -8.47 8.46
N ARG A 81 0.66 -9.18 9.34
CA ARG A 81 -0.70 -8.79 9.74
C ARG A 81 -0.75 -7.47 10.49
N GLN A 82 0.26 -7.16 11.29
CA GLN A 82 0.34 -5.89 12.00
C GLN A 82 0.62 -4.74 11.03
N ALA A 83 1.55 -4.93 10.10
CA ALA A 83 1.84 -4.00 9.02
C ALA A 83 0.62 -3.75 8.14
N ASP A 84 -0.03 -4.81 7.64
CA ASP A 84 -1.26 -4.74 6.84
C ASP A 84 -2.38 -3.97 7.54
N LYS A 85 -2.57 -4.25 8.84
CA LYS A 85 -3.59 -3.58 9.65
C LYS A 85 -3.29 -2.09 9.75
N LEU A 86 -2.05 -1.72 10.08
CA LEU A 86 -1.67 -0.32 10.22
C LEU A 86 -1.73 0.40 8.88
N ALA A 87 -1.25 -0.20 7.79
CA ALA A 87 -1.32 0.36 6.44
C ALA A 87 -2.78 0.59 6.00
N SER A 88 -3.64 -0.43 6.18
CA SER A 88 -5.06 -0.33 5.83
C SER A 88 -5.80 0.73 6.65
N ASP A 89 -5.55 0.77 7.96
CA ASP A 89 -6.21 1.73 8.86
C ASP A 89 -5.62 3.15 8.71
N SER A 90 -4.37 3.29 8.23
CA SER A 90 -3.76 4.59 7.88
C SER A 90 -4.27 5.14 6.55
N LEU A 91 -4.47 4.27 5.55
CA LEU A 91 -4.99 4.68 4.24
C LEU A 91 -6.47 5.07 4.31
N ILE A 92 -7.26 4.27 5.01
CA ILE A 92 -8.70 4.51 5.21
C ILE A 92 -9.02 4.18 6.68
N PRO A 93 -9.27 5.20 7.52
CA PRO A 93 -9.56 5.02 8.93
C PRO A 93 -10.71 4.03 9.16
N ARG A 94 -10.52 3.12 10.12
CA ARG A 94 -11.48 2.04 10.40
C ARG A 94 -12.88 2.54 10.76
N ASN A 95 -12.98 3.64 11.50
CA ASN A 95 -14.25 4.26 11.86
C ASN A 95 -14.99 4.78 10.63
N GLU A 96 -14.31 5.49 9.74
CA GLU A 96 -14.86 5.99 8.48
C GLU A 96 -15.27 4.84 7.55
N TRP A 97 -14.44 3.79 7.47
CA TRP A 97 -14.71 2.63 6.64
C TRP A 97 -15.98 1.87 7.05
N ARG A 98 -16.29 1.84 8.35
CA ARG A 98 -17.50 1.19 8.85
C ARG A 98 -18.77 1.89 8.38
N SER A 99 -18.72 3.20 8.14
CA SER A 99 -19.83 4.00 7.61
C SER A 99 -19.79 4.22 6.10
N CYS A 100 -18.84 3.61 5.38
CA CYS A 100 -18.73 3.76 3.94
C CYS A 100 -19.93 3.13 3.21
N ALA A 101 -20.79 3.96 2.63
CA ALA A 101 -21.98 3.54 1.89
C ALA A 101 -21.66 2.62 0.70
N ALA A 102 -20.52 2.84 0.04
CA ALA A 102 -20.08 2.06 -1.12
C ALA A 102 -19.91 0.56 -0.82
N ARG A 103 -19.76 0.18 0.46
CA ARG A 103 -19.71 -1.23 0.88
C ARG A 103 -21.01 -1.99 0.65
N TYR A 104 -22.13 -1.29 0.53
CA TYR A 104 -23.46 -1.87 0.37
C TYR A 104 -24.06 -1.59 -1.01
N SER A 105 -23.83 -0.39 -1.53
CA SER A 105 -24.42 0.05 -2.81
C SER A 105 -23.65 -0.44 -4.03
N ASN A 106 -22.34 -0.73 -3.89
CA ASN A 106 -21.42 -0.89 -5.01
C ASN A 106 -21.54 0.24 -6.06
N SER A 107 -21.85 1.47 -5.62
CA SER A 107 -22.01 2.64 -6.47
C SER A 107 -20.68 3.35 -6.71
N THR A 108 -20.42 3.72 -7.96
CA THR A 108 -19.27 4.57 -8.31
C THR A 108 -19.39 5.95 -7.65
N ASP A 109 -20.59 6.53 -7.57
CA ASP A 109 -20.79 7.84 -6.96
C ASP A 109 -20.48 7.82 -5.46
N ASP A 110 -20.83 6.74 -4.77
CA ASP A 110 -20.51 6.57 -3.35
C ASP A 110 -19.01 6.42 -3.11
N ILE A 111 -18.30 5.74 -4.02
CA ILE A 111 -16.83 5.66 -3.99
C ILE A 111 -16.21 7.04 -4.13
N LEU A 112 -16.65 7.81 -5.13
CA LEU A 112 -16.14 9.14 -5.41
C LEU A 112 -16.43 10.11 -4.24
N ALA A 113 -17.65 10.07 -3.70
CA ALA A 113 -18.05 10.89 -2.56
C ALA A 113 -17.23 10.55 -1.30
N PHE A 114 -17.06 9.25 -1.01
CA PHE A 114 -16.28 8.81 0.14
C PHE A 114 -14.79 9.13 0.01
N ALA A 115 -14.21 8.91 -1.18
CA ALA A 115 -12.82 9.27 -1.45
C ALA A 115 -12.58 10.78 -1.31
N LYS A 116 -13.51 11.60 -1.82
CA LYS A 116 -13.48 13.06 -1.66
C LYS A 116 -13.58 13.49 -0.20
N HIS A 117 -14.46 12.87 0.59
CA HIS A 117 -14.60 13.13 2.02
C HIS A 117 -13.30 12.87 2.79
N LEU A 118 -12.58 11.80 2.44
CA LEU A 118 -11.29 11.46 3.06
C LEU A 118 -10.08 12.18 2.45
N GLY A 119 -10.24 12.86 1.31
CA GLY A 119 -9.13 13.51 0.61
C GLY A 119 -8.14 12.51 -0.01
N ILE A 120 -8.61 11.33 -0.40
CA ILE A 120 -7.78 10.26 -1.01
C ILE A 120 -8.23 9.98 -2.44
N ALA A 121 -7.40 9.24 -3.19
CA ALA A 121 -7.75 8.80 -4.52
C ALA A 121 -8.89 7.75 -4.49
N PRO A 122 -9.89 7.81 -5.39
CA PRO A 122 -10.99 6.84 -5.41
C PRO A 122 -10.53 5.42 -5.70
N GLN A 123 -9.37 5.24 -6.34
CA GLN A 123 -8.70 3.96 -6.53
C GLN A 123 -8.47 3.27 -5.20
N CYS A 124 -8.02 3.97 -4.16
CA CYS A 124 -7.75 3.38 -2.84
C CYS A 124 -9.01 2.80 -2.20
N VAL A 125 -10.14 3.50 -2.35
CA VAL A 125 -11.46 3.04 -1.88
C VAL A 125 -11.93 1.83 -2.69
N ALA A 126 -11.88 1.92 -4.02
CA ALA A 126 -12.25 0.84 -4.92
C ALA A 126 -11.39 -0.42 -4.72
N GLY A 127 -10.09 -0.25 -4.53
CA GLY A 127 -9.13 -1.32 -4.29
C GLY A 127 -9.41 -2.06 -2.98
N ARG A 128 -9.71 -1.31 -1.91
CA ARG A 128 -10.14 -1.91 -0.65
C ARG A 128 -11.45 -2.68 -0.79
N LEU A 129 -12.44 -2.17 -1.54
CA LEU A 129 -13.68 -2.91 -1.84
C LEU A 129 -13.41 -4.20 -2.61
N GLN A 130 -12.59 -4.16 -3.67
CA GLN A 130 -12.22 -5.36 -4.43
C GLN A 130 -11.62 -6.44 -3.53
N ARG A 131 -10.67 -6.05 -2.65
CA ARG A 131 -9.99 -6.95 -1.73
C ARG A 131 -10.95 -7.54 -0.69
N GLU A 132 -11.74 -6.71 0.00
CA GLU A 132 -12.65 -7.18 1.06
C GLU A 132 -13.80 -8.04 0.51
N GLN A 133 -14.26 -7.79 -0.71
CA GLN A 133 -15.30 -8.58 -1.37
C GLN A 133 -14.76 -9.75 -2.19
N ASN A 134 -13.44 -9.88 -2.34
CA ASN A 134 -12.78 -10.82 -3.25
C ASN A 134 -13.33 -10.73 -4.70
N ARG A 135 -13.57 -9.51 -5.17
CA ARG A 135 -14.20 -9.19 -6.46
C ARG A 135 -13.37 -8.16 -7.24
N TYR A 136 -12.33 -8.64 -7.92
CA TYR A 136 -11.37 -7.81 -8.68
C TYR A 136 -11.90 -7.30 -10.02
N ASP A 137 -13.10 -7.69 -10.42
CA ASP A 137 -13.82 -7.20 -11.60
C ASP A 137 -14.54 -5.86 -11.35
N LEU A 138 -14.87 -5.54 -10.08
CA LEU A 138 -15.61 -4.33 -9.73
C LEU A 138 -14.78 -3.07 -9.96
N PHE A 139 -15.44 -1.99 -10.41
CA PHE A 139 -14.82 -0.66 -10.54
C PHE A 139 -13.56 -0.61 -11.40
N SER A 140 -13.41 -1.54 -12.35
CA SER A 140 -12.25 -1.64 -13.23
C SER A 140 -11.92 -0.31 -13.93
N LYS A 141 -12.92 0.50 -14.26
CA LYS A 141 -12.72 1.84 -14.84
C LYS A 141 -11.99 2.79 -13.87
N ILE A 142 -12.36 2.80 -12.59
CA ILE A 142 -11.71 3.62 -11.56
C ILE A 142 -10.29 3.12 -11.33
N ILE A 143 -10.13 1.81 -11.11
CA ILE A 143 -8.83 1.18 -10.80
C ILE A 143 -7.78 1.43 -11.88
N ASN A 144 -8.17 1.36 -13.16
CA ASN A 144 -7.26 1.49 -14.29
C ASN A 144 -7.20 2.91 -14.88
N GLU A 145 -7.77 3.91 -14.20
CA GLU A 145 -7.78 5.30 -14.67
C GLU A 145 -6.37 5.90 -14.74
N PHE A 146 -5.51 5.54 -13.79
CA PHE A 146 -4.15 6.03 -13.68
C PHE A 146 -3.13 4.90 -13.76
N ASP A 147 -1.98 5.21 -14.36
CA ASP A 147 -0.80 4.35 -14.35
C ASP A 147 0.30 5.05 -13.55
N VAL A 148 0.57 4.54 -12.35
CA VAL A 148 1.57 5.10 -11.43
C VAL A 148 2.96 5.17 -12.07
N ARG A 149 3.30 4.22 -12.95
CA ARG A 149 4.61 4.22 -13.62
C ARG A 149 4.73 5.40 -14.57
N LYS A 150 3.65 5.77 -15.25
CA LYS A 150 3.63 6.96 -16.12
C LYS A 150 3.77 8.24 -15.30
N ILE A 151 2.98 8.34 -14.22
CA ILE A 151 3.00 9.49 -13.31
C ILE A 151 4.39 9.73 -12.73
N LEU A 152 5.03 8.69 -12.17
CA LEU A 152 6.34 8.82 -11.54
C LEU A 152 7.49 9.05 -12.53
N ASN A 153 7.34 8.59 -13.77
CA ASN A 153 8.32 8.82 -14.83
C ASN A 153 8.10 10.12 -15.60
N GLY A 154 7.07 10.91 -15.25
CA GLY A 154 6.79 12.21 -15.88
C GLY A 154 6.27 12.12 -17.31
N ASN A 155 5.64 11.01 -17.69
CA ASN A 155 5.08 10.76 -19.04
C ASN A 155 3.56 10.88 -19.08
#